data_AF-A0A9P4U0Q7-F1
#
_entry.id   AF-A0A9P4U0Q7-F1
#
_cell.length_a   1.000
_cell.length_b   1.000
_cell.length_c   1.000
_cell.angle_alpha   90.00
_cell.angle_beta   90.00
_cell.angle_gamma   90.00
#
_symmetry.space_group_name_H-M   'P 1'
#
loop_
_entity.id
_entity.type
_entity.pdbx_description
1 polymer ?
#
loop_
_entity_poly.entity_id
_entity_poly.type
_entity_poly.pdbx_seq_one_letter_code
_entity_poly.pdbx_strand_id
1 'polypeptide(L)'
;MDDLSFLHAHSDGGDAVITVLLPNGNNRMIPLLNVEFIAQRCPLLALCFEDGQRGLHHSFEANSATLVICFLRFIYTENYIPQGYEDWRDGPVSLLLHTELCRLGDIYDLPALTVQAHYNVICETELACGKPDPPKDLCNAICYIYEHLAEQRELVDTILHYCVSEFTHHGLAQNEAFRKVAYELRPFHNDLCRTNFKRGFEDAGAGEIICLPVQEINPSQTLAQQNSALGDFLYELWSDSTPMTTPHFGPSTTQSPDPTYAL
;
A
#
# COMPACT_ATOMS: atom_id res chain seq x y z
N MET A 1 13.46 13.43 12.25
CA MET A 1 12.34 13.67 11.31
C MET A 1 11.68 15.06 11.44
N ASP A 2 11.52 15.63 12.64
CA ASP A 2 10.85 16.94 12.84
C ASP A 2 11.70 18.19 12.57
N ASP A 3 12.91 18.02 12.03
CA ASP A 3 13.82 19.11 11.74
C ASP A 3 13.27 19.99 10.60
N LEU A 4 13.35 21.31 10.76
CA LEU A 4 12.93 22.32 9.78
C LEU A 4 14.11 23.06 9.15
N SER A 5 15.36 22.65 9.44
CA SER A 5 16.56 23.33 8.97
C SER A 5 16.66 23.45 7.45
N PHE A 6 16.05 22.51 6.72
CA PHE A 6 15.99 22.50 5.26
C PHE A 6 15.29 23.74 4.67
N LEU A 7 14.40 24.39 5.43
CA LEU A 7 13.72 25.59 4.99
C LEU A 7 14.68 26.79 4.89
N HIS A 8 15.75 26.82 5.70
CA HIS A 8 16.71 27.93 5.73
C HIS A 8 17.55 28.05 4.46
N ALA A 9 17.71 26.97 3.69
CA ALA A 9 18.46 27.03 2.43
C ALA A 9 17.79 27.90 1.36
N HIS A 10 16.48 28.12 1.48
CA HIS A 10 15.67 28.89 0.52
C HIS A 10 14.69 29.85 1.22
N SER A 11 15.01 30.27 2.45
CA SER A 11 14.11 31.08 3.28
C SER A 11 14.06 32.55 2.90
N ASP A 12 14.94 33.02 2.01
CA ASP A 12 14.92 34.40 1.54
C ASP A 12 13.57 34.67 0.84
N GLY A 13 12.71 35.47 1.49
CA GLY A 13 11.37 35.80 1.00
C GLY A 13 10.23 34.88 1.46
N GLY A 14 10.47 33.92 2.36
CA GLY A 14 9.42 33.03 2.87
C GLY A 14 8.55 33.69 3.96
N ASP A 15 7.31 34.07 3.62
CA ASP A 15 6.32 34.62 4.56
C ASP A 15 5.09 33.70 4.76
N ALA A 16 5.03 32.59 4.03
CA ALA A 16 3.89 31.70 4.05
C ALA A 16 3.94 30.68 5.19
N VAL A 17 2.76 30.18 5.58
CA VAL A 17 2.60 29.25 6.69
C VAL A 17 1.65 28.12 6.32
N ILE A 18 2.04 26.88 6.61
CA ILE A 18 1.13 25.74 6.64
C ILE A 18 0.72 25.45 8.07
N THR A 19 -0.59 25.36 8.33
CA THR A 19 -1.13 24.80 9.56
C THR A 19 -1.52 23.34 9.33
N VAL A 20 -0.79 22.42 9.95
CA VAL A 20 -1.13 21.00 9.93
C VAL A 20 -2.26 20.74 10.93
N LEU A 21 -3.38 20.23 10.45
CA LEU A 21 -4.53 19.82 11.26
C LEU A 21 -4.41 18.33 11.57
N LEU A 22 -4.29 17.98 12.85
CA LEU A 22 -4.08 16.61 13.31
C LEU A 22 -5.40 15.94 13.73
N PRO A 23 -5.52 14.60 13.64
CA PRO A 23 -6.76 13.89 13.98
C PRO A 23 -7.22 14.08 15.43
N ASN A 24 -6.30 14.42 16.34
CA ASN A 24 -6.60 14.70 17.75
C ASN A 24 -7.15 16.11 18.00
N GLY A 25 -7.41 16.89 16.94
CA GLY A 25 -7.88 18.28 17.02
C GLY A 25 -6.80 19.30 17.34
N ASN A 26 -5.55 18.87 17.57
CA ASN A 26 -4.41 19.79 17.70
C ASN A 26 -3.95 20.26 16.32
N ASN A 27 -3.22 21.37 16.31
CA ASN A 27 -2.58 21.86 15.11
C ASN A 27 -1.09 22.13 15.32
N ARG A 28 -0.31 22.05 14.23
CA ARG A 28 1.11 22.43 14.22
C ARG A 28 1.36 23.36 13.05
N MET A 29 1.95 24.52 13.34
CA MET A 29 2.31 25.50 12.32
C MET A 29 3.73 25.25 11.82
N ILE A 30 3.91 25.32 10.50
CA ILE A 30 5.20 25.27 9.81
C ILE A 30 5.37 26.62 9.09
N PRO A 31 6.15 27.56 9.67
CA PRO A 31 6.31 28.90 9.11
C PRO A 31 7.47 29.00 8.12
N LEU A 32 7.65 30.18 7.54
CA LEU A 32 8.78 30.56 6.68
C LEU A 32 8.85 29.75 5.38
N LEU A 33 7.69 29.44 4.81
CA LEU A 33 7.59 28.76 3.52
C LEU A 33 7.74 29.77 2.38
N ASN A 34 8.52 29.38 1.38
CA ASN A 34 8.76 30.15 0.16
C ASN A 34 7.84 29.60 -0.93
N VAL A 35 6.69 30.25 -1.13
CA VAL A 35 5.66 29.77 -2.07
C VAL A 35 6.15 29.84 -3.52
N GLU A 36 7.01 30.80 -3.86
CA GLU A 36 7.61 30.88 -5.21
C GLU A 36 8.49 29.66 -5.49
N PHE A 37 9.30 29.25 -4.51
CA PHE A 37 10.09 28.03 -4.62
C PHE A 37 9.19 26.78 -4.68
N ILE A 38 8.17 26.69 -3.83
CA ILE A 38 7.20 25.60 -3.86
C ILE A 38 6.52 25.54 -5.23
N ALA A 39 6.14 26.68 -5.83
CA ALA A 39 5.47 26.73 -7.13
C ALA A 39 6.33 26.16 -8.27
N GLN A 40 7.65 26.24 -8.18
CA GLN A 40 8.56 25.65 -9.17
C GLN A 40 8.65 24.12 -9.07
N ARG A 41 8.38 23.56 -7.89
CA ARG A 41 8.60 22.14 -7.58
C ARG A 41 7.31 21.34 -7.42
N CYS A 42 6.29 21.95 -6.84
CA CYS A 42 4.97 21.41 -6.59
C CYS A 42 3.91 22.51 -6.83
N PRO A 43 3.56 22.78 -8.11
CA PRO A 43 2.60 23.83 -8.45
C PRO A 43 1.23 23.63 -7.78
N LEU A 44 0.79 22.37 -7.64
CA LEU A 44 -0.49 22.05 -7.03
C LEU A 44 -0.55 22.48 -5.56
N LEU A 45 0.53 22.30 -4.79
CA LEU A 45 0.57 22.77 -3.41
C LEU A 45 0.60 24.30 -3.33
N ALA A 46 1.34 24.97 -4.23
CA ALA A 46 1.40 26.43 -4.24
C ALA A 46 0.02 27.07 -4.48
N LEU A 47 -0.82 26.45 -5.31
CA LEU A 47 -2.20 26.90 -5.57
C LEU A 47 -3.13 26.76 -4.36
N CYS A 48 -2.76 25.99 -3.33
CA CYS A 48 -3.56 25.82 -2.13
C CYS A 48 -3.34 26.92 -1.09
N PHE A 49 -2.38 27.83 -1.30
CA PHE A 49 -2.15 28.97 -0.42
C PHE A 49 -3.13 30.10 -0.72
N GLU A 50 -3.72 30.65 0.34
CA GLU A 50 -4.69 31.74 0.29
C GLU A 50 -4.15 32.97 1.06
N ASP A 51 -4.60 34.17 0.69
CA ASP A 51 -4.25 35.40 1.40
C ASP A 51 -4.86 35.41 2.81
N GLY A 52 -4.00 35.31 3.83
CA GLY A 52 -4.38 35.43 5.23
C GLY A 52 -4.03 36.81 5.82
N GLN A 53 -4.42 37.03 7.08
CA GLN A 53 -4.11 38.28 7.79
C GLN A 53 -2.60 38.52 8.02
N ARG A 54 -1.76 37.50 7.86
CA ARG A 54 -0.31 37.54 8.12
C ARG A 54 0.51 37.05 6.93
N GLY A 55 -0.02 37.14 5.71
CA GLY A 55 0.58 36.57 4.51
C GLY A 55 -0.13 35.28 4.08
N LEU A 56 0.48 34.56 3.15
CA LEU A 56 -0.09 33.36 2.55
C LEU A 56 -0.23 32.23 3.56
N HIS A 57 -1.39 31.58 3.58
CA HIS A 57 -1.74 30.54 4.52
C HIS A 57 -2.39 29.34 3.83
N HIS A 58 -2.08 28.14 4.32
CA HIS A 58 -2.75 26.92 3.91
C HIS A 58 -3.00 26.01 5.12
N SER A 59 -4.16 25.36 5.16
CA SER A 59 -4.48 24.34 6.16
C SER A 59 -4.37 22.96 5.53
N PHE A 60 -3.55 22.09 6.14
CA PHE A 60 -3.22 20.77 5.61
C PHE A 60 -3.67 19.70 6.60
N GLU A 61 -4.66 18.89 6.23
CA GLU A 61 -5.09 17.75 7.04
C GLU A 61 -4.11 16.57 6.85
N ALA A 62 -3.55 16.07 7.94
CA ALA A 62 -2.59 14.97 7.91
C ALA A 62 -2.60 14.16 9.20
N ASN A 63 -2.31 12.86 9.10
CA ASN A 63 -2.22 11.97 10.26
C ASN A 63 -1.09 12.34 11.22
N SER A 64 -0.03 12.99 10.70
CA SER A 64 1.05 13.51 11.51
C SER A 64 1.65 14.78 10.91
N ALA A 65 2.22 15.63 11.77
CA ALA A 65 3.02 16.76 11.29
C ALA A 65 4.32 16.30 10.63
N THR A 66 4.86 15.16 11.05
CA THR A 66 6.06 14.57 10.46
C THR A 66 5.86 14.24 8.98
N LEU A 67 4.68 13.75 8.59
CA LEU A 67 4.32 13.53 7.18
C LEU A 67 4.48 14.82 6.36
N VAL A 68 3.87 15.91 6.82
CA VAL A 68 3.93 17.21 6.12
C VAL A 68 5.36 17.75 6.09
N ILE A 69 6.12 17.58 7.16
CA ILE A 69 7.54 17.98 7.20
C ILE A 69 8.37 17.19 6.19
N CYS A 70 8.21 15.87 6.12
CA CYS A 70 8.87 15.02 5.13
C CYS A 70 8.48 15.41 3.70
N PHE A 71 7.20 15.67 3.46
CA PHE A 71 6.70 16.12 2.17
C PHE A 71 7.32 17.46 1.74
N LEU A 72 7.30 18.45 2.63
CA LEU A 72 7.96 19.74 2.40
C LEU A 72 9.46 19.58 2.21
N ARG A 73 10.11 18.70 2.97
CA ARG A 73 11.54 18.42 2.80
C ARG A 73 11.82 17.88 1.41
N PHE A 74 11.03 16.94 0.90
CA PHE A 74 11.17 16.47 -0.48
C PHE A 74 11.06 17.61 -1.50
N ILE A 75 10.08 18.50 -1.34
CA ILE A 75 9.91 19.66 -2.24
C ILE A 75 11.17 20.55 -2.25
N TYR A 76 11.81 20.72 -1.09
CA TYR A 76 12.98 21.59 -0.92
C TYR A 76 14.31 20.93 -1.26
N THR A 77 14.45 19.61 -1.09
CA THR A 77 15.73 18.92 -1.16
C THR A 77 15.73 17.68 -2.04
N GLU A 78 14.62 17.36 -2.71
CA GLU A 78 14.42 16.15 -3.53
C GLU A 78 14.58 14.83 -2.75
N ASN A 79 14.57 14.90 -1.41
CA ASN A 79 14.68 13.75 -0.53
C ASN A 79 13.93 14.05 0.77
N TYR A 80 13.01 13.18 1.20
CA TYR A 80 12.25 13.39 2.44
C TYR A 80 12.91 12.79 3.69
N ILE A 81 13.98 12.01 3.54
CA ILE A 81 14.75 11.46 4.65
C ILE A 81 15.88 12.45 4.99
N PRO A 82 16.01 12.91 6.24
CA PRO A 82 17.09 13.82 6.61
C PRO A 82 18.47 13.16 6.42
N GLN A 83 19.47 13.94 5.98
CA GLN A 83 20.85 13.47 5.92
C GLN A 83 21.32 12.97 7.31
N GLY A 84 21.96 11.81 7.33
CA GLY A 84 22.41 11.15 8.57
C GLY A 84 21.37 10.24 9.23
N TYR A 85 20.10 10.31 8.83
CA TYR A 85 19.08 9.31 9.21
C TYR A 85 19.12 8.07 8.31
N GLU A 86 19.96 8.09 7.27
CA GLU A 86 20.26 6.94 6.42
C GLU A 86 21.07 5.86 7.17
N ASP A 87 21.69 6.25 8.31
CA ASP A 87 22.40 5.31 9.17
C ASP A 87 21.40 4.52 10.02
N TRP A 88 21.42 3.21 9.79
CA TRP A 88 20.71 2.08 10.43
C TRP A 88 20.47 2.12 11.96
N ARG A 89 21.09 3.06 12.68
CA ARG A 89 21.14 3.12 14.14
C ARG A 89 19.99 3.90 14.78
N ASP A 90 19.37 4.84 14.06
CA ASP A 90 18.34 5.73 14.62
C ASP A 90 16.90 5.17 14.49
N GLY A 91 16.78 3.91 14.08
CA GLY A 91 15.53 3.16 14.01
C GLY A 91 14.84 3.25 12.64
N PRO A 92 14.02 2.23 12.28
CA PRO A 92 13.36 2.20 10.98
C PRO A 92 12.39 3.38 10.84
N VAL A 93 12.34 3.95 9.63
CA VAL A 93 11.29 4.90 9.28
C VAL A 93 9.98 4.11 9.22
N SER A 94 8.89 4.71 9.70
CA SER A 94 7.57 4.05 9.74
C SER A 94 7.13 3.65 8.33
N LEU A 95 6.68 2.40 8.16
CA LEU A 95 6.15 1.92 6.88
C LEU A 95 4.93 2.75 6.45
N LEU A 96 4.10 3.14 7.42
CA LEU A 96 2.95 4.02 7.19
C LEU A 96 3.39 5.36 6.58
N LEU A 97 4.45 5.97 7.11
CA LEU A 97 4.94 7.27 6.61
C LEU A 97 5.32 7.19 5.12
N HIS A 98 5.97 6.10 4.68
CA HIS A 98 6.28 5.91 3.27
C HIS A 98 5.02 5.77 2.42
N THR A 99 4.03 4.98 2.88
CA THR A 99 2.78 4.83 2.14
C THR A 99 1.97 6.13 2.05
N GLU A 100 1.95 6.92 3.12
CA GLU A 100 1.33 8.25 3.11
C GLU A 100 2.05 9.20 2.13
N LEU A 101 3.38 9.13 2.05
CA LEU A 101 4.15 9.89 1.07
C LEU A 101 3.92 9.43 -0.37
N CYS A 102 3.72 8.12 -0.62
CA CYS A 102 3.27 7.64 -1.93
C CYS A 102 1.95 8.32 -2.32
N ARG A 103 0.99 8.37 -1.38
CA ARG A 103 -0.31 9.01 -1.63
C ARG A 103 -0.20 10.50 -1.87
N LEU A 104 0.65 11.21 -1.11
CA LEU A 104 0.91 12.63 -1.37
C LEU A 104 1.58 12.85 -2.73
N GLY A 105 2.46 11.95 -3.14
CA GLY A 105 3.04 11.93 -4.49
C GLY A 105 1.97 11.88 -5.58
N ASP A 106 0.97 11.01 -5.42
CA ASP A 106 -0.16 10.92 -6.36
C ASP A 106 -1.07 12.15 -6.33
N ILE A 107 -1.41 12.67 -5.14
CA ILE A 107 -2.32 13.82 -4.98
C ILE A 107 -1.71 15.09 -5.59
N TYR A 108 -0.40 15.28 -5.41
CA TYR A 108 0.31 16.49 -5.83
C TYR A 108 1.10 16.33 -7.14
N ASP A 109 0.91 15.22 -7.86
CA ASP A 109 1.56 14.92 -9.15
C ASP A 109 3.10 15.00 -9.08
N LEU A 110 3.67 14.30 -8.09
CA LEU A 110 5.10 14.22 -7.82
C LEU A 110 5.60 12.78 -8.00
N PRO A 111 5.79 12.29 -9.24
CA PRO A 111 6.15 10.89 -9.49
C PRO A 111 7.49 10.49 -8.87
N ALA A 112 8.45 11.42 -8.78
CA ALA A 112 9.73 11.17 -8.11
C ALA A 112 9.56 10.88 -6.61
N LEU A 113 8.59 11.52 -5.95
CA LEU A 113 8.25 11.23 -4.55
C LEU A 113 7.64 9.84 -4.44
N THR A 114 6.68 9.49 -5.30
CA THR A 114 6.03 8.17 -5.30
C THR A 114 7.07 7.05 -5.51
N VAL A 115 7.99 7.21 -6.46
CA VAL A 115 9.06 6.24 -6.71
C VAL A 115 9.99 6.10 -5.50
N GLN A 116 10.44 7.22 -4.92
CA GLN A 116 11.32 7.19 -3.75
C GLN A 116 10.62 6.56 -2.53
N ALA A 117 9.34 6.87 -2.32
CA ALA A 117 8.54 6.33 -1.23
C ALA A 117 8.31 4.83 -1.38
N HIS A 118 8.00 4.37 -2.59
CA HIS A 118 7.83 2.95 -2.88
C HIS A 118 9.15 2.17 -2.72
N TYR A 119 10.28 2.73 -3.19
CA TYR A 119 11.60 2.15 -2.95
C TYR A 119 11.90 1.97 -1.46
N ASN A 120 11.57 2.97 -0.64
CA ASN A 120 11.78 2.87 0.81
C ASN A 120 10.83 1.88 1.50
N VAL A 121 9.63 1.64 0.97
CA VAL A 121 8.77 0.53 1.44
C VAL A 121 9.49 -0.81 1.20
N ILE A 122 10.04 -1.03 -0.01
CA ILE A 122 10.79 -2.24 -0.33
C ILE A 122 11.94 -2.40 0.65
N CYS A 123 12.78 -1.37 0.80
CA CYS A 123 13.90 -1.41 1.74
C CYS A 123 13.43 -1.76 3.16
N GLU A 124 12.47 -1.05 3.74
CA GLU A 124 12.02 -1.30 5.12
C GLU A 124 11.50 -2.72 5.31
N THR A 125 10.83 -3.30 4.31
CA THR A 125 10.40 -4.71 4.36
C THR A 125 11.56 -5.69 4.30
N GLU A 126 12.52 -5.51 3.38
CA GLU A 126 13.72 -6.36 3.26
C GLU A 126 14.56 -6.33 4.54
N LEU A 127 14.67 -5.16 5.15
CA LEU A 127 15.43 -4.96 6.38
C LEU A 127 14.79 -5.62 7.58
N ALA A 128 13.46 -5.65 7.62
CA ALA A 128 12.74 -6.29 8.70
C ALA A 128 12.88 -7.81 8.70
N CYS A 129 13.11 -8.45 7.54
CA CYS A 129 13.43 -9.88 7.47
C CYS A 129 14.65 -10.25 8.34
N GLY A 130 15.60 -9.34 8.50
CA GLY A 130 16.78 -9.52 9.37
C GLY A 130 16.58 -9.13 10.83
N LYS A 131 15.39 -8.64 11.22
CA LYS A 131 15.09 -8.10 12.56
C LYS A 131 14.09 -9.01 13.30
N PRO A 132 14.06 -8.98 14.65
CA PRO A 132 13.10 -9.76 15.43
C PRO A 132 11.68 -9.20 15.34
N ASP A 133 11.53 -7.91 15.05
CA ASP A 133 10.25 -7.22 15.01
C ASP A 133 9.85 -6.90 13.56
N PRO A 134 8.55 -6.91 13.22
CA PRO A 134 8.07 -6.45 11.92
C PRO A 134 8.32 -4.95 11.70
N PRO A 135 8.22 -4.44 10.45
CA PRO A 135 8.29 -3.02 10.17
C PRO A 135 7.34 -2.23 11.05
N LYS A 136 7.83 -1.08 11.52
CA LYS A 136 7.04 -0.19 12.35
C LYS A 136 5.78 0.26 11.60
N ASP A 137 4.65 0.21 12.29
CA ASP A 137 3.32 0.58 11.79
C ASP A 137 2.80 -0.27 10.61
N LEU A 138 3.30 -1.50 10.42
CA LEU A 138 2.86 -2.44 9.37
C LEU A 138 1.33 -2.52 9.21
N CYS A 139 0.59 -2.73 10.31
CA CYS A 139 -0.87 -2.89 10.26
C CYS A 139 -1.58 -1.61 9.79
N ASN A 140 -1.12 -0.45 10.26
CA ASN A 140 -1.69 0.84 9.82
C ASN A 140 -1.37 1.09 8.35
N ALA A 141 -0.16 0.75 7.90
CA ALA A 141 0.23 0.83 6.50
C ALA A 141 -0.64 -0.07 5.60
N ILE A 142 -0.93 -1.30 6.03
CA ILE A 142 -1.86 -2.19 5.30
C ILE A 142 -3.24 -1.54 5.15
N CYS A 143 -3.83 -1.06 6.25
CA CYS A 143 -5.12 -0.37 6.19
C CYS A 143 -5.08 0.81 5.21
N TYR A 144 -4.06 1.64 5.32
CA TYR A 144 -3.89 2.84 4.50
C TYR A 144 -3.73 2.50 3.01
N ILE A 145 -2.93 1.47 2.68
CA ILE A 145 -2.74 1.02 1.30
C ILE A 145 -4.07 0.54 0.71
N TYR A 146 -4.81 -0.31 1.41
CA TYR A 146 -6.08 -0.82 0.89
C TYR A 146 -7.18 0.25 0.82
N GLU A 147 -7.09 1.30 1.63
CA GLU A 147 -8.03 2.42 1.60
C GLU A 147 -7.73 3.42 0.46
N HIS A 148 -6.46 3.72 0.20
CA HIS A 148 -6.08 4.84 -0.67
C HIS A 148 -5.20 4.48 -1.87
N LEU A 149 -4.55 3.31 -1.85
CA LEU A 149 -3.51 2.91 -2.79
C LEU A 149 -3.73 1.48 -3.35
N ALA A 150 -4.94 0.93 -3.26
CA ALA A 150 -5.23 -0.44 -3.67
C ALA A 150 -4.95 -0.71 -5.16
N GLU A 151 -4.96 0.34 -5.98
CA GLU A 151 -4.64 0.26 -7.42
C GLU A 151 -3.12 0.24 -7.69
N GLN A 152 -2.29 0.62 -6.71
CA GLN A 152 -0.83 0.49 -6.82
C GLN A 152 -0.40 -0.94 -6.54
N ARG A 153 -0.58 -1.83 -7.53
CA ARG A 153 -0.38 -3.28 -7.35
C ARG A 153 1.03 -3.66 -6.91
N GLU A 154 2.07 -2.98 -7.40
CA GLU A 154 3.45 -3.26 -6.97
C GLU A 154 3.67 -3.01 -5.48
N LEU A 155 3.04 -1.97 -4.92
CA LEU A 155 3.10 -1.65 -3.49
C LEU A 155 2.34 -2.69 -2.66
N VAL A 156 1.15 -3.06 -3.12
CA VAL A 156 0.33 -4.11 -2.50
C VAL A 156 1.08 -5.44 -2.49
N ASP A 157 1.65 -5.84 -3.62
CA ASP A 157 2.40 -7.08 -3.78
C ASP A 157 3.63 -7.11 -2.87
N THR A 158 4.37 -6.01 -2.77
CA THR A 158 5.51 -5.88 -1.85
C THR A 158 5.12 -6.22 -0.41
N ILE A 159 4.03 -5.62 0.09
CA ILE A 159 3.52 -5.87 1.45
C ILE A 159 3.03 -7.31 1.61
N LEU A 160 2.29 -7.83 0.64
CA LEU A 160 1.78 -9.21 0.68
C LEU A 160 2.92 -10.24 0.71
N HIS A 161 3.93 -10.07 -0.15
CA HIS A 161 5.08 -10.97 -0.19
C HIS A 161 5.85 -10.97 1.12
N TYR A 162 6.08 -9.79 1.71
CA TYR A 162 6.69 -9.69 3.04
C TYR A 162 5.82 -10.39 4.10
N CYS A 163 4.50 -10.13 4.14
CA CYS A 163 3.61 -10.73 5.14
C CYS A 163 3.55 -12.25 5.04
N VAL A 164 3.57 -12.83 3.84
CA VAL A 164 3.59 -14.29 3.66
C VAL A 164 4.94 -14.88 4.05
N SER A 165 6.04 -14.27 3.61
CA SER A 165 7.41 -14.75 3.88
C SER A 165 7.73 -14.74 5.38
N GLU A 166 7.45 -13.64 6.06
CA GLU A 166 7.83 -13.42 7.45
C GLU A 166 6.71 -13.75 8.44
N PHE A 167 5.63 -14.39 7.98
CA PHE A 167 4.41 -14.63 8.75
C PHE A 167 4.69 -15.29 10.11
N THR A 168 5.45 -16.39 10.09
CA THR A 168 5.81 -17.15 11.29
C THR A 168 6.93 -16.48 12.06
N HIS A 169 7.94 -15.93 11.36
CA HIS A 169 9.11 -15.31 11.97
C HIS A 169 8.74 -14.11 12.86
N HIS A 170 7.87 -13.24 12.36
CA HIS A 170 7.36 -12.08 13.13
C HIS A 170 6.07 -12.36 13.89
N GLY A 171 5.63 -13.63 13.97
CA GLY A 171 4.45 -14.03 14.75
C GLY A 171 3.16 -13.31 14.36
N LEU A 172 2.95 -13.08 13.05
CA LEU A 172 1.80 -12.31 12.56
C LEU A 172 0.45 -12.98 12.90
N ALA A 173 0.42 -14.30 13.01
CA ALA A 173 -0.74 -15.05 13.49
C ALA A 173 -1.10 -14.76 14.96
N GLN A 174 -0.13 -14.34 15.78
CA GLN A 174 -0.34 -14.02 17.20
C GLN A 174 -0.53 -12.52 17.42
N ASN A 175 -0.16 -11.70 16.44
CA ASN A 175 -0.32 -10.25 16.48
C ASN A 175 -1.80 -9.86 16.40
N GLU A 176 -2.36 -9.34 17.49
CA GLU A 176 -3.78 -8.96 17.57
C GLU A 176 -4.17 -7.90 16.55
N ALA A 177 -3.30 -6.92 16.30
CA ALA A 177 -3.56 -5.87 15.31
C ALA A 177 -3.60 -6.45 13.90
N PHE A 178 -2.66 -7.33 13.54
CA PHE A 178 -2.63 -7.98 12.23
C PHE A 178 -3.87 -8.86 12.01
N ARG A 179 -4.24 -9.67 13.02
CA ARG A 179 -5.46 -10.49 12.95
C ARG A 179 -6.72 -9.65 12.79
N LYS A 180 -6.80 -8.51 13.48
CA LYS A 180 -7.91 -7.58 13.36
C LYS A 180 -7.99 -7.01 11.93
N VAL A 181 -6.85 -6.59 11.37
CA VAL A 181 -6.76 -6.12 9.98
C VAL A 181 -7.21 -7.20 9.00
N ALA A 182 -6.71 -8.44 9.13
CA ALA A 182 -7.14 -9.55 8.28
C ALA A 182 -8.64 -9.88 8.41
N TYR A 183 -9.20 -9.74 9.62
CA TYR A 183 -10.61 -9.96 9.89
C TYR A 183 -11.51 -8.89 9.25
N GLU A 184 -11.15 -7.62 9.41
CA GLU A 184 -11.95 -6.45 8.97
C GLU A 184 -11.75 -6.14 7.46
N LEU A 185 -10.52 -6.27 6.94
CA LEU A 185 -10.19 -5.98 5.55
C LEU A 185 -10.18 -7.26 4.71
N ARG A 186 -11.37 -7.68 4.27
CA ARG A 186 -11.55 -8.88 3.44
C ARG A 186 -10.71 -8.88 2.14
N PRO A 187 -10.56 -7.76 1.40
CA PRO A 187 -9.68 -7.74 0.22
C PRO A 187 -8.23 -8.13 0.57
N PHE A 188 -7.71 -7.63 1.69
CA PHE A 188 -6.38 -7.96 2.17
C PHE A 188 -6.24 -9.45 2.50
N HIS A 189 -7.18 -10.05 3.22
CA HIS A 189 -7.11 -11.48 3.52
C HIS A 189 -7.19 -12.36 2.27
N ASN A 190 -8.05 -12.01 1.31
CA ASN A 190 -8.15 -12.71 0.03
C ASN A 190 -6.82 -12.66 -0.74
N ASP A 191 -6.22 -11.48 -0.84
CA ASP A 191 -4.96 -11.29 -1.54
C ASP A 191 -3.80 -11.99 -0.81
N LEU A 192 -3.81 -12.03 0.52
CA LEU A 192 -2.84 -12.81 1.31
C LEU A 192 -2.93 -14.31 1.01
N CYS A 193 -4.16 -14.85 0.92
CA CYS A 193 -4.38 -16.24 0.53
C CYS A 193 -3.96 -16.51 -0.92
N ARG A 194 -4.21 -15.57 -1.84
CA ARG A 194 -3.78 -15.67 -3.25
C ARG A 194 -2.26 -15.67 -3.38
N THR A 195 -1.58 -14.78 -2.69
CA THR A 195 -0.11 -14.72 -2.69
C THR A 195 0.49 -16.00 -2.12
N ASN A 196 -0.07 -16.52 -1.04
CA ASN A 196 0.32 -17.81 -0.47
C ASN A 196 0.11 -18.99 -1.46
N PHE A 197 -1.02 -19.02 -2.18
CA PHE A 197 -1.27 -20.00 -3.24
C PHE A 197 -0.27 -19.87 -4.41
N LYS A 198 0.00 -18.66 -4.89
CA LYS A 198 0.96 -18.39 -5.96
C LYS A 198 2.38 -18.86 -5.62
N ARG A 199 2.73 -18.88 -4.33
CA ARG A 199 4.00 -19.40 -3.79
C ARG A 199 3.97 -20.90 -3.52
N GLY A 200 2.91 -21.61 -3.89
CA GLY A 200 2.82 -23.07 -3.74
C GLY A 200 2.64 -23.55 -2.30
N PHE A 201 2.24 -22.68 -1.36
CA PHE A 201 2.15 -22.98 0.07
C PHE A 201 3.46 -23.46 0.71
N GLU A 202 4.60 -23.02 0.17
CA GLU A 202 5.93 -23.44 0.64
C GLU A 202 6.35 -22.76 1.96
N ASP A 203 5.76 -21.61 2.28
CA ASP A 203 6.09 -20.83 3.47
C ASP A 203 5.56 -21.50 4.75
N ALA A 204 6.36 -21.44 5.84
CA ALA A 204 6.05 -22.12 7.10
C ALA A 204 4.69 -21.71 7.74
N GLY A 205 4.21 -20.50 7.45
CA GLY A 205 2.94 -19.96 7.93
C GLY A 205 1.73 -20.20 7.02
N ALA A 206 1.91 -20.91 5.90
CA ALA A 206 0.89 -21.02 4.85
C ALA A 206 -0.48 -21.53 5.35
N GLY A 207 -0.48 -22.55 6.22
CA GLY A 207 -1.72 -23.10 6.78
C GLY A 207 -2.41 -22.15 7.77
N GLU A 208 -1.63 -21.39 8.54
CA GLU A 208 -2.17 -20.43 9.52
C GLU A 208 -2.80 -19.22 8.83
N ILE A 209 -2.22 -18.75 7.72
CA ILE A 209 -2.77 -17.67 6.89
C ILE A 209 -4.19 -18.00 6.41
N ILE A 210 -4.41 -19.22 5.91
CA ILE A 210 -5.72 -19.68 5.42
C ILE A 210 -6.73 -19.74 6.58
N CYS A 211 -6.25 -20.10 7.77
CA CYS A 211 -7.07 -20.25 8.97
C CYS A 211 -7.31 -18.93 9.72
N LEU A 212 -6.82 -17.78 9.24
CA LEU A 212 -7.13 -16.49 9.85
C LEU A 212 -8.65 -16.25 9.85
N PRO A 213 -9.21 -15.76 10.97
CA PRO A 213 -10.64 -15.50 11.05
C PRO A 213 -11.02 -14.36 10.10
N VAL A 214 -12.17 -14.49 9.44
CA VAL A 214 -12.71 -13.47 8.52
C VAL A 214 -14.04 -12.99 9.04
N GLN A 215 -14.34 -11.69 8.88
CA GLN A 215 -15.66 -11.18 9.20
C GLN A 215 -16.70 -11.75 8.25
N GLU A 216 -17.59 -12.60 8.78
CA GLU A 216 -18.75 -13.08 8.04
C GLU A 216 -19.69 -11.90 7.77
N ILE A 217 -19.91 -11.60 6.49
CA ILE A 217 -20.92 -10.61 6.08
C ILE A 217 -22.28 -11.18 6.45
N ASN A 218 -23.05 -10.44 7.26
CA ASN A 218 -24.37 -10.84 7.74
C ASN A 218 -25.23 -11.44 6.59
N PRO A 219 -25.77 -12.66 6.75
CA PRO A 219 -26.46 -13.39 5.67
C PRO A 219 -27.76 -12.74 5.18
N SER A 220 -28.27 -11.72 5.87
CA SER A 220 -29.47 -10.97 5.47
C SER A 220 -29.25 -9.97 4.32
N GLN A 221 -28.02 -9.75 3.85
CA GLN A 221 -27.73 -8.79 2.76
C GLN A 221 -27.15 -9.40 1.47
N THR A 222 -26.69 -10.65 1.42
CA THR A 222 -25.72 -11.03 0.35
C THR A 222 -25.70 -12.48 -0.13
N LEU A 223 -26.83 -13.15 -0.35
CA LEU A 223 -26.80 -14.46 -1.05
C LEU A 223 -26.34 -14.35 -2.53
N ALA A 224 -26.59 -13.21 -3.18
CA ALA A 224 -26.16 -12.98 -4.57
C ALA A 224 -24.67 -12.59 -4.69
N GLN A 225 -24.16 -11.80 -3.74
CA GLN A 225 -22.76 -11.35 -3.76
C GLN A 225 -21.77 -12.43 -3.29
N GLN A 226 -22.16 -13.32 -2.37
CA GLN A 226 -21.30 -14.42 -1.93
C GLN A 226 -21.08 -15.48 -3.01
N ASN A 227 -22.11 -15.80 -3.81
CA ASN A 227 -21.97 -16.73 -4.93
C ASN A 227 -21.15 -16.14 -6.10
N SER A 228 -21.20 -14.83 -6.32
CA SER A 228 -20.28 -14.15 -7.25
C SER A 228 -18.87 -14.17 -6.69
N ALA A 229 -18.63 -13.75 -5.45
CA ALA A 229 -17.27 -13.64 -4.90
C ALA A 229 -16.52 -14.98 -4.79
N LEU A 230 -17.20 -16.08 -4.44
CA LEU A 230 -16.61 -17.43 -4.47
C LEU A 230 -16.43 -17.94 -5.91
N GLY A 231 -17.39 -17.65 -6.79
CA GLY A 231 -17.31 -17.96 -8.21
C GLY A 231 -16.15 -17.24 -8.91
N ASP A 232 -15.97 -15.95 -8.63
CA ASP A 232 -14.92 -15.08 -9.16
C ASP A 232 -13.56 -15.45 -8.56
N PHE A 233 -13.51 -15.77 -7.26
CA PHE A 233 -12.29 -16.28 -6.63
C PHE A 233 -11.84 -17.59 -7.26
N LEU A 234 -12.74 -18.56 -7.43
CA LEU A 234 -12.44 -19.84 -8.07
C LEU A 234 -12.22 -19.68 -9.58
N TYR A 235 -12.91 -18.75 -10.25
CA TYR A 235 -12.70 -18.53 -11.67
C TYR A 235 -11.32 -17.93 -11.90
N GLU A 236 -10.93 -16.86 -11.19
CA GLU A 236 -9.60 -16.25 -11.31
C GLU A 236 -8.48 -17.20 -10.89
N LEU A 237 -8.69 -18.00 -9.83
CA LEU A 237 -7.72 -18.99 -9.36
C LEU A 237 -7.46 -20.11 -10.39
N TRP A 238 -8.46 -20.44 -11.21
CA TRP A 238 -8.37 -21.53 -12.19
C TRP A 238 -8.22 -21.03 -13.64
N SER A 239 -8.48 -19.76 -13.93
CA SER A 239 -8.37 -19.15 -15.27
C SER A 239 -6.93 -18.76 -15.64
N ASP A 240 -6.04 -18.60 -14.66
CA ASP A 240 -4.60 -18.40 -14.90
C ASP A 240 -3.88 -19.70 -15.29
N SER A 241 -4.60 -20.83 -15.31
CA SER A 241 -4.13 -22.06 -15.93
C SER A 241 -4.31 -21.98 -17.45
N THR A 242 -3.20 -21.88 -18.18
CA THR A 242 -3.13 -21.90 -19.67
C THR A 242 -4.19 -22.78 -20.34
N PRO A 243 -4.74 -22.37 -21.50
CA PRO A 243 -5.98 -22.94 -22.04
C PRO A 243 -5.82 -24.43 -22.31
N MET A 244 -6.66 -25.23 -21.64
CA MET A 244 -6.85 -26.63 -22.00
C MET A 244 -7.28 -26.70 -23.46
N THR A 245 -6.42 -27.28 -24.29
CA THR A 245 -6.76 -27.78 -25.62
C THR A 245 -7.98 -28.68 -25.47
N THR A 246 -9.14 -28.21 -25.93
CA THR A 246 -10.40 -28.94 -25.87
C THR A 246 -10.26 -30.32 -26.53
N PRO A 247 -10.55 -31.43 -25.83
CA PRO A 247 -10.63 -32.73 -26.47
C PRO A 247 -11.86 -32.77 -27.37
N HIS A 248 -11.65 -33.06 -28.65
CA HIS A 248 -12.67 -33.14 -29.68
C HIS A 248 -13.52 -34.40 -29.45
N PHE A 249 -14.63 -34.26 -28.72
CA PHE A 249 -15.65 -35.32 -28.63
C PHE A 249 -16.63 -35.18 -29.80
N GLY A 250 -16.37 -35.90 -30.89
CA GLY A 250 -17.36 -36.16 -31.94
C GLY A 250 -18.33 -37.28 -31.50
N PRO A 251 -19.61 -37.24 -31.91
CA PRO A 251 -20.61 -38.18 -31.43
C PRO A 251 -20.40 -39.58 -32.03
N SER A 252 -20.39 -40.58 -31.15
CA SER A 252 -20.42 -41.99 -31.49
C SER A 252 -21.72 -42.34 -32.20
N THR A 253 -21.64 -42.88 -33.42
CA THR A 253 -22.75 -43.56 -34.09
C THR A 253 -22.47 -45.06 -34.14
N THR A 254 -23.43 -45.82 -33.61
CA THR A 254 -23.45 -47.29 -33.49
C THR A 254 -23.89 -47.96 -34.79
N GLN A 255 -23.07 -48.94 -35.23
CA GLN A 255 -23.36 -50.22 -35.90
C GLN A 255 -24.40 -50.33 -37.04
N SER A 256 -24.01 -50.87 -38.21
CA SER A 256 -24.02 -52.33 -38.53
C SER A 256 -23.74 -52.56 -40.05
N PRO A 257 -23.68 -53.80 -40.60
CA PRO A 257 -22.51 -54.38 -41.26
C PRO A 257 -22.57 -54.43 -42.80
N ASP A 258 -21.45 -54.85 -43.39
CA ASP A 258 -21.22 -55.12 -44.83
C ASP A 258 -22.37 -55.82 -45.56
N PRO A 259 -22.43 -55.60 -46.89
CA PRO A 259 -22.27 -56.75 -47.74
C PRO A 259 -21.24 -56.55 -48.86
N THR A 260 -20.46 -57.61 -49.06
CA THR A 260 -19.62 -57.92 -50.21
C THR A 260 -20.41 -57.83 -51.53
N TYR A 261 -19.86 -57.21 -52.58
CA TYR A 261 -19.93 -57.72 -53.96
C TYR A 261 -18.84 -57.08 -54.84
N ALA A 262 -18.33 -57.91 -55.75
CA ALA A 262 -17.18 -57.71 -56.62
C ALA A 262 -17.37 -56.68 -57.74
N LEU A 263 -16.27 -56.06 -58.16
CA LEU A 263 -15.66 -56.18 -59.49
C LEU A 263 -14.21 -55.66 -59.46
#